data_AF-A0A4U3AUN7-F1
#
_entry.id   AF-A0A4U3AUN7-F1
#
_cell.length_a   1.000
_cell.length_b   1.000
_cell.length_c   1.000
_cell.angle_alpha   90.00
_cell.angle_beta   90.00
_cell.angle_gamma   90.00
#
_symmetry.space_group_name_H-M   'P 1'
#
loop_
_entity.id
_entity.type
_entity.pdbx_description
1 polymer ?
#
loop_
_entity_poly.entity_id
_entity_poly.type
_entity_poly.pdbx_seq_one_letter_code
_entity_poly.pdbx_strand_id
1 'polypeptide(L)'
;INKIKPVIRKTSFSQLKIDEIAKYMDISKATLYKRFSSKDEIIEAVVEDFMNYLLEGDADNQDESMSFAERFQKTFIHSLKCVTYISDVFLQDLKEAYPHLSDQLVVAQQNRNHNLQMFFEAGMEQGYFNKMNAQLFMVQDDVMLRRIIDHSFCIQYDITLKKAILDFYQLKKYQLFKP
;
A
#
# COMPACT_ATOMS: atom_id res chain seq x y z
N ILE A 1 7.15 -11.80 10.11
CA ILE A 1 6.18 -11.40 9.06
C ILE A 1 6.81 -10.75 7.81
N ASN A 2 7.84 -9.89 7.90
CA ASN A 2 8.43 -9.25 6.70
C ASN A 2 8.88 -10.20 5.58
N LYS A 3 9.43 -11.37 5.91
CA LYS A 3 9.84 -12.38 4.92
C LYS A 3 8.66 -13.05 4.17
N ILE A 4 7.44 -13.07 4.74
CA ILE A 4 6.28 -13.74 4.11
C ILE A 4 5.49 -12.81 3.19
N LYS A 5 5.51 -11.48 3.43
CA LYS A 5 4.78 -10.47 2.63
C LYS A 5 5.03 -10.58 1.11
N PRO A 6 6.28 -10.72 0.61
CA PRO A 6 6.52 -10.84 -0.83
C PRO A 6 5.91 -12.11 -1.45
N VAL A 7 5.69 -13.16 -0.65
CA VAL A 7 5.15 -14.44 -1.09
C VAL A 7 3.64 -14.34 -1.22
N ILE A 8 2.95 -13.91 -0.16
CA ILE A 8 1.48 -13.80 -0.13
C ILE A 8 0.94 -12.73 -1.09
N ARG A 9 1.81 -11.81 -1.52
CA ARG A 9 1.52 -10.85 -2.58
C ARG A 9 1.29 -11.53 -3.95
N LYS A 10 1.98 -12.65 -4.20
CA LYS A 10 1.98 -13.34 -5.50
C LYS A 10 1.23 -14.66 -5.47
N THR A 11 1.14 -15.26 -4.29
CA THR A 11 0.55 -16.58 -4.07
C THR A 11 -0.57 -16.46 -3.07
N SER A 12 -1.71 -17.10 -3.37
CA SER A 12 -2.82 -17.25 -2.43
C SER A 12 -2.29 -17.85 -1.12
N PHE A 13 -2.34 -17.07 -0.02
CA PHE A 13 -1.92 -17.55 1.29
C PHE A 13 -2.81 -18.69 1.75
N SER A 14 -4.07 -18.78 1.31
CA SER A 14 -4.98 -19.88 1.64
C SER A 14 -4.40 -21.24 1.21
N GLN A 15 -3.62 -21.28 0.14
CA GLN A 15 -2.95 -22.48 -0.37
C GLN A 15 -1.65 -22.83 0.35
N LEU A 16 -1.03 -21.89 1.07
CA LEU A 16 0.25 -22.11 1.74
C LEU A 16 0.09 -23.01 2.97
N LYS A 17 0.90 -24.07 3.03
CA LYS A 17 1.04 -24.89 4.24
C LYS A 17 2.00 -24.24 5.23
N ILE A 18 1.84 -24.56 6.51
CA ILE A 18 2.68 -24.00 7.57
C ILE A 18 4.18 -24.30 7.37
N ASP A 19 4.50 -25.46 6.77
CA ASP A 19 5.88 -25.86 6.48
C ASP A 19 6.50 -25.00 5.36
N GLU A 20 5.69 -24.60 4.38
CA GLU A 20 6.10 -23.68 3.32
C GLU A 20 6.31 -22.27 3.89
N ILE A 21 5.40 -21.81 4.76
CA ILE A 21 5.52 -20.53 5.45
C ILE A 21 6.81 -20.49 6.27
N ALA A 22 7.11 -21.53 7.06
CA ALA A 22 8.35 -21.63 7.83
C ALA A 22 9.59 -21.54 6.92
N LYS A 23 9.56 -22.25 5.78
CA LYS A 23 10.63 -22.22 4.78
C LYS A 23 10.82 -20.83 4.18
N TYR A 24 9.75 -20.13 3.78
CA TYR A 24 9.82 -18.76 3.27
C TYR A 24 10.31 -17.76 4.33
N MET A 25 9.99 -18.01 5.60
CA MET A 25 10.49 -17.24 6.73
C MET A 25 11.91 -17.61 7.14
N ASP A 26 12.50 -18.66 6.52
CA ASP A 26 13.85 -19.13 6.78
C ASP A 26 14.06 -19.46 8.28
N ILE A 27 13.09 -20.21 8.81
CA ILE A 27 13.09 -20.72 10.19
C ILE A 27 12.51 -22.14 10.21
N SER A 28 12.81 -22.90 11.26
CA SER A 28 12.18 -24.22 11.46
C SER A 28 10.70 -24.09 11.82
N LYS A 29 9.90 -25.13 11.53
CA LYS A 29 8.50 -25.23 11.99
C LYS A 29 8.38 -25.06 13.50
N ALA A 30 9.30 -25.65 14.27
CA ALA A 30 9.35 -25.51 15.72
C ALA A 30 9.62 -24.07 16.15
N THR A 31 10.48 -23.33 15.43
CA THR A 31 10.73 -21.90 15.70
C THR A 31 9.52 -21.04 15.34
N LEU A 32 8.81 -21.36 14.26
CA LEU A 32 7.59 -20.67 13.88
C LEU A 32 6.50 -20.83 14.96
N TYR A 33 6.30 -22.05 15.47
CA TYR A 33 5.32 -22.31 16.53
C TYR A 33 5.64 -21.67 17.89
N LYS A 34 6.90 -21.32 18.14
CA LYS A 34 7.26 -20.49 19.31
C LYS A 34 6.79 -19.04 19.18
N ARG A 35 6.47 -18.58 17.97
CA ARG A 35 6.05 -17.20 17.67
C ARG A 35 4.59 -17.09 17.30
N PHE A 36 4.02 -18.12 16.67
CA PHE A 36 2.66 -18.15 16.19
C PHE A 36 2.04 -19.52 16.47
N SER A 37 0.92 -19.56 17.15
CA SER A 37 0.13 -20.75 17.48
C SER A 37 -0.55 -21.36 16.25
N SER A 38 -0.88 -20.56 15.24
CA SER A 38 -1.59 -21.01 14.05
C SER A 38 -1.18 -20.23 12.78
N LYS A 39 -1.67 -20.70 11.62
CA LYS A 39 -1.59 -19.94 10.38
C LYS A 39 -2.42 -18.65 10.45
N ASP A 40 -3.55 -18.70 11.15
CA ASP A 40 -4.45 -17.55 11.32
C ASP A 40 -3.73 -16.40 12.04
N GLU A 41 -2.99 -16.69 13.12
CA GLU A 41 -2.22 -15.68 13.87
C GLU A 41 -1.12 -15.02 13.00
N ILE A 42 -0.57 -15.76 12.02
CA ILE A 42 0.39 -15.19 11.06
C ILE A 42 -0.32 -14.20 10.12
N ILE A 43 -1.53 -14.53 9.66
CA ILE A 43 -2.32 -13.65 8.79
C ILE A 43 -2.80 -12.42 9.56
N GLU A 44 -3.29 -12.59 10.79
CA GLU A 44 -3.64 -11.49 11.70
C GLU A 44 -2.48 -10.53 11.87
N ALA A 45 -1.28 -11.03 12.20
CA ALA A 45 -0.08 -10.20 12.37
C ALA A 45 0.35 -9.50 11.06
N VAL A 46 0.09 -10.09 9.91
CA VAL A 46 0.34 -9.44 8.61
C VAL A 46 -0.66 -8.31 8.36
N VAL A 47 -1.95 -8.55 8.64
CA VAL A 47 -3.01 -7.53 8.48
C VAL A 47 -2.78 -6.37 9.45
N GLU A 48 -2.46 -6.66 10.71
CA GLU A 48 -2.12 -5.66 11.72
C GLU A 48 -0.94 -4.79 11.27
N ASP A 49 0.12 -5.39 10.74
CA ASP A 49 1.25 -4.65 10.19
C ASP A 49 0.85 -3.77 9.01
N PHE A 50 -0.03 -4.24 8.12
CA PHE A 50 -0.56 -3.40 7.03
C PHE A 50 -1.41 -2.25 7.56
N MET A 51 -2.26 -2.47 8.56
CA MET A 51 -3.05 -1.39 9.18
C MET A 51 -2.15 -0.36 9.86
N ASN A 52 -1.14 -0.81 10.61
CA ASN A 52 -0.13 0.07 11.22
C ASN A 52 0.62 0.87 10.15
N TYR A 53 0.97 0.24 9.04
CA TYR A 53 1.58 0.93 7.92
C TYR A 53 0.67 2.02 7.34
N LEU A 54 -0.64 1.77 7.20
CA LEU A 54 -1.60 2.80 6.75
C LEU A 54 -1.66 3.98 7.73
N LEU A 55 -1.67 3.71 9.04
CA LEU A 55 -1.69 4.73 10.10
C LEU A 55 -0.41 5.59 10.14
N GLU A 56 0.77 5.01 9.94
CA GLU A 56 2.04 5.74 9.86
C GLU A 56 2.03 6.76 8.71
N GLY A 57 1.47 6.39 7.56
CA GLY A 57 1.32 7.30 6.42
C GLY A 57 0.44 8.51 6.73
N ASP A 58 -0.59 8.32 7.54
CA ASP A 58 -1.46 9.41 7.98
C ASP A 58 -0.75 10.38 8.92
N ALA A 59 0.10 9.89 9.82
CA ALA A 59 0.88 10.74 10.71
C ALA A 59 1.82 11.68 9.93
N ASP A 60 2.53 11.15 8.93
CA ASP A 60 3.35 11.96 8.02
C ASP A 60 2.51 13.02 7.29
N ASN A 61 1.29 12.66 6.89
CA ASN A 61 0.39 13.60 6.25
C ASN A 61 -0.18 14.65 7.19
N GLN A 62 -0.04 14.57 8.51
CA GLN A 62 -0.58 15.56 9.46
C GLN A 62 0.52 16.41 10.11
N ASP A 63 1.78 16.15 9.80
CA ASP A 63 2.91 16.91 10.33
C ASP A 63 3.06 18.26 9.59
N GLU A 64 2.51 19.30 10.21
CA GLU A 64 2.54 20.67 9.69
C GLU A 64 3.95 21.30 9.67
N SER A 65 4.96 20.66 10.29
CA SER A 65 6.35 21.12 10.16
C SER A 65 6.92 20.86 8.77
N MET A 66 6.32 19.94 8.01
CA MET A 66 6.70 19.64 6.63
C MET A 66 5.90 20.47 5.62
N SER A 67 6.59 20.88 4.54
CA SER A 67 5.91 21.51 3.41
C SER A 67 4.93 20.57 2.71
N PHE A 68 3.96 21.14 2.01
CA PHE A 68 3.05 20.37 1.14
C PHE A 68 3.78 19.52 0.10
N ALA A 69 4.94 19.97 -0.37
CA ALA A 69 5.77 19.22 -1.32
C ALA A 69 6.41 17.98 -0.69
N GLU A 70 6.95 18.10 0.52
CA GLU A 70 7.53 16.99 1.27
C GLU A 70 6.48 15.97 1.69
N ARG A 71 5.33 16.43 2.18
CA ARG A 71 4.18 15.58 2.51
C ARG A 71 3.70 14.82 1.28
N PHE A 72 3.51 15.48 0.14
CA PHE A 72 3.13 14.82 -1.11
C PHE A 72 4.15 13.76 -1.56
N GLN A 73 5.45 14.03 -1.46
CA GLN A 73 6.48 13.05 -1.79
C GLN A 73 6.37 11.80 -0.90
N LYS A 74 6.19 11.99 0.42
CA LYS A 74 5.98 10.89 1.37
C LYS A 74 4.69 10.12 1.07
N THR A 75 3.58 10.82 0.81
CA THR A 75 2.31 10.24 0.39
C THR A 75 2.48 9.33 -0.83
N PHE A 76 3.20 9.80 -1.87
CA PHE A 76 3.40 9.03 -3.09
C PHE A 76 4.25 7.76 -2.84
N ILE A 77 5.31 7.87 -2.06
CA ILE A 77 6.13 6.71 -1.66
C ILE A 77 5.29 5.72 -0.83
N HIS A 78 4.40 6.23 0.02
CA HIS A 78 3.48 5.44 0.82
C HIS A 78 2.47 4.68 -0.04
N SER A 79 1.84 5.35 -1.01
CA SER A 79 0.96 4.72 -2.00
C SER A 79 1.69 3.62 -2.78
N LEU A 80 2.91 3.87 -3.23
CA LEU A 80 3.73 2.88 -3.95
C LEU A 80 4.00 1.63 -3.10
N LYS A 81 4.32 1.79 -1.81
CA LYS A 81 4.51 0.66 -0.90
C LYS A 81 3.20 -0.07 -0.64
N CYS A 82 2.08 0.64 -0.47
CA CYS A 82 0.75 0.02 -0.31
C CYS A 82 0.45 -0.94 -1.46
N VAL A 83 0.50 -0.47 -2.72
CA VAL A 83 0.22 -1.33 -3.89
C VAL A 83 1.30 -2.39 -4.13
N THR A 84 2.50 -2.21 -3.57
CA THR A 84 3.58 -3.21 -3.61
C THR A 84 3.27 -4.39 -2.68
N TYR A 85 2.68 -4.17 -1.51
CA TYR A 85 2.51 -5.24 -0.51
C TYR A 85 1.06 -5.73 -0.37
N ILE A 86 0.08 -4.85 -0.58
CA ILE A 86 -1.35 -5.13 -0.49
C ILE A 86 -1.89 -5.42 -1.90
N SER A 87 -1.52 -6.58 -2.43
CA SER A 87 -1.93 -7.05 -3.76
C SER A 87 -3.38 -7.48 -3.83
N ASP A 88 -3.96 -7.50 -5.02
CA ASP A 88 -5.31 -8.03 -5.27
C ASP A 88 -5.44 -9.51 -4.87
N VAL A 89 -4.37 -10.31 -5.04
CA VAL A 89 -4.32 -11.73 -4.61
C VAL A 89 -4.53 -11.83 -3.09
N PHE A 90 -3.74 -11.08 -2.32
CA PHE A 90 -3.88 -11.01 -0.87
C PHE A 90 -5.27 -10.52 -0.43
N LEU A 91 -5.79 -9.46 -1.06
CA LEU A 91 -7.10 -8.90 -0.72
C LEU A 91 -8.24 -9.88 -1.00
N GLN A 92 -8.17 -10.62 -2.12
CA GLN A 92 -9.16 -11.64 -2.46
C GLN A 92 -9.16 -12.77 -1.42
N ASP A 93 -7.99 -13.31 -1.10
CA ASP A 93 -7.85 -14.36 -0.10
C ASP A 93 -8.34 -13.89 1.28
N LEU A 94 -8.02 -12.65 1.67
CA LEU A 94 -8.45 -12.08 2.95
C LEU A 94 -9.97 -11.97 3.04
N LYS A 95 -10.61 -11.52 1.96
CA LYS A 95 -12.07 -11.41 1.87
C LYS A 95 -12.76 -12.78 1.98
N GLU A 96 -12.19 -13.82 1.38
CA GLU A 96 -12.76 -15.16 1.38
C GLU A 96 -12.53 -15.90 2.69
N ALA A 97 -11.31 -15.88 3.23
CA ALA A 97 -10.91 -16.69 4.37
C ALA A 97 -11.08 -15.97 5.72
N TYR A 98 -10.93 -14.64 5.76
CA TYR A 98 -10.97 -13.84 6.98
C TYR A 98 -11.78 -12.53 6.78
N PRO A 99 -13.09 -12.62 6.52
CA PRO A 99 -13.92 -11.45 6.20
C PRO A 99 -13.85 -10.35 7.27
N HIS A 100 -13.74 -10.72 8.55
CA HIS A 100 -13.57 -9.76 9.65
C HIS A 100 -12.26 -8.95 9.57
N LEU A 101 -11.15 -9.57 9.17
CA LEU A 101 -9.88 -8.87 8.94
C LEU A 101 -9.93 -8.02 7.68
N SER A 102 -10.64 -8.49 6.64
CA SER A 102 -10.91 -7.71 5.45
C SER A 102 -11.68 -6.43 5.79
N ASP A 103 -12.71 -6.51 6.62
CA ASP A 103 -13.50 -5.35 7.06
C ASP A 103 -12.63 -4.36 7.85
N GLN A 104 -11.78 -4.84 8.76
CA GLN A 104 -10.84 -3.99 9.50
C GLN A 104 -9.87 -3.26 8.56
N LEU A 105 -9.30 -3.96 7.58
CA LEU A 105 -8.39 -3.36 6.60
C LEU A 105 -9.11 -2.33 5.72
N VAL A 106 -10.36 -2.59 5.33
CA VAL A 106 -11.19 -1.62 4.58
C VAL A 106 -11.43 -0.36 5.40
N VAL A 107 -11.76 -0.48 6.69
CA VAL A 107 -11.93 0.68 7.59
C VAL A 107 -10.63 1.48 7.70
N ALA A 108 -9.48 0.81 7.91
CA ALA A 108 -8.19 1.48 7.94
C ALA A 108 -7.89 2.23 6.63
N GLN A 109 -8.21 1.63 5.49
CA GLN A 109 -8.03 2.24 4.17
C GLN A 109 -8.95 3.46 3.95
N GLN A 110 -10.19 3.39 4.43
CA GLN A 110 -11.16 4.50 4.38
C GLN A 110 -10.68 5.69 5.23
N ASN A 111 -10.19 5.44 6.45
CA ASN A 111 -9.64 6.48 7.31
C ASN A 111 -8.46 7.19 6.65
N ARG A 112 -7.50 6.43 6.09
CA ARG A 112 -6.39 7.00 5.32
C ARG A 112 -6.87 7.86 4.16
N ASN A 113 -7.84 7.37 3.39
CA ASN A 113 -8.33 8.09 2.22
C ASN A 113 -9.04 9.39 2.61
N HIS A 114 -9.74 9.40 3.73
CA HIS A 114 -10.33 10.62 4.29
C HIS A 114 -9.24 11.63 4.70
N ASN A 115 -8.21 11.18 5.42
CA ASN A 115 -7.09 12.03 5.84
C ASN A 115 -6.32 12.61 4.64
N LEU A 116 -6.10 11.81 3.60
CA LEU A 116 -5.49 12.27 2.35
C LEU A 116 -6.35 13.28 1.60
N GLN A 117 -7.67 13.07 1.57
CA GLN A 117 -8.58 14.03 0.97
C GLN A 117 -8.44 15.40 1.66
N MET A 118 -8.46 15.42 3.00
CA MET A 118 -8.26 16.65 3.77
C MET A 118 -6.91 17.32 3.47
N PHE A 119 -5.83 16.54 3.36
CA PHE A 119 -4.51 17.06 2.97
C PHE A 119 -4.52 17.75 1.61
N PHE A 120 -5.09 17.11 0.58
CA PHE A 120 -5.16 17.69 -0.75
C PHE A 120 -6.05 18.93 -0.79
N GLU A 121 -7.20 18.89 -0.11
CA GLU A 121 -8.12 20.04 -0.01
C GLU A 121 -7.45 21.23 0.68
N ALA A 122 -6.74 21.01 1.79
CA ALA A 122 -5.99 22.05 2.50
C ALA A 122 -4.92 22.68 1.60
N GLY A 123 -4.16 21.87 0.85
CA GLY A 123 -3.17 22.39 -0.09
C GLY A 123 -3.79 23.19 -1.24
N MET A 124 -5.02 22.84 -1.66
CA MET A 124 -5.77 23.61 -2.66
C MET A 124 -6.31 24.93 -2.09
N GLU A 125 -6.77 24.95 -0.84
CA GLU A 125 -7.26 26.15 -0.15
C GLU A 125 -6.15 27.15 0.11
N GLN A 126 -4.99 26.68 0.56
CA GLN A 126 -3.80 27.49 0.79
C GLN A 126 -3.06 27.87 -0.51
N GLY A 127 -3.54 27.38 -1.65
CA GLY A 127 -3.05 27.78 -2.97
C GLY A 127 -1.77 27.09 -3.43
N TYR A 128 -1.25 26.10 -2.70
CA TYR A 128 -0.11 25.28 -3.10
C TYR A 128 -0.46 24.29 -4.23
N PHE A 129 -1.69 23.79 -4.23
CA PHE A 129 -2.19 22.84 -5.22
C PHE A 129 -3.22 23.43 -6.17
N ASN A 130 -3.31 22.88 -7.39
CA ASN A 130 -4.37 23.16 -8.35
C ASN A 130 -5.72 22.65 -7.83
N LYS A 131 -6.80 23.40 -8.08
CA LYS A 131 -8.16 22.95 -7.75
C LYS A 131 -8.54 21.75 -8.63
N MET A 132 -8.87 20.64 -8.01
CA MET A 132 -9.25 19.39 -8.67
C MET A 132 -10.10 18.52 -7.75
N ASN A 133 -10.64 17.43 -8.28
CA ASN A 133 -11.27 16.40 -7.45
C ASN A 133 -10.18 15.53 -6.78
N ALA A 134 -10.00 15.69 -5.47
CA ALA A 134 -9.00 14.95 -4.70
C ALA A 134 -9.21 13.43 -4.75
N GLN A 135 -10.47 12.97 -4.72
CA GLN A 135 -10.79 11.55 -4.77
C GLN A 135 -10.38 10.92 -6.10
N LEU A 136 -10.70 11.55 -7.24
CA LEU A 136 -10.27 11.08 -8.55
C LEU A 136 -8.74 11.10 -8.69
N PHE A 137 -8.07 12.11 -8.12
CA PHE A 137 -6.61 12.16 -8.09
C PHE A 137 -6.00 10.98 -7.32
N MET A 138 -6.59 10.58 -6.19
CA MET A 138 -6.16 9.42 -5.41
C MET A 138 -6.47 8.08 -6.10
N VAL A 139 -7.67 7.94 -6.68
CA VAL A 139 -8.06 6.72 -7.42
C VAL A 139 -7.13 6.48 -8.61
N GLN A 140 -6.80 7.54 -9.35
CA GLN A 140 -5.83 7.44 -10.44
C GLN A 140 -4.47 6.95 -9.95
N ASP A 141 -4.02 7.41 -8.77
CA ASP A 141 -2.75 6.99 -8.17
C ASP A 141 -2.74 5.48 -7.90
N ASP A 142 -3.76 4.96 -7.21
CA ASP A 142 -3.86 3.53 -6.88
C ASP A 142 -3.88 2.65 -8.15
N VAL A 143 -4.75 2.97 -9.11
CA VAL A 143 -4.91 2.19 -10.35
C VAL A 143 -3.62 2.18 -11.17
N MET A 144 -2.99 3.35 -11.35
CA MET A 144 -1.77 3.45 -12.15
C MET A 144 -0.59 2.77 -11.47
N LEU A 145 -0.42 2.93 -10.15
CA LEU A 145 0.67 2.29 -9.43
C LEU A 145 0.52 0.76 -9.44
N ARG A 146 -0.68 0.22 -9.26
CA ARG A 146 -0.95 -1.23 -9.41
C ARG A 146 -0.55 -1.71 -10.80
N ARG A 147 -0.95 -0.97 -11.85
CA ARG A 147 -0.62 -1.33 -13.23
C ARG A 147 0.88 -1.26 -13.51
N ILE A 148 1.58 -0.24 -13.03
CA ILE A 148 3.04 -0.06 -13.23
C ILE A 148 3.83 -1.18 -12.55
N ILE A 149 3.39 -1.58 -11.35
CA ILE A 149 4.06 -2.61 -10.56
C ILE A 149 3.84 -4.03 -11.13
N ASP A 150 2.77 -4.24 -11.90
CA ASP A 150 2.60 -5.44 -12.70
C ASP A 150 3.69 -5.50 -13.78
N HIS A 151 4.50 -6.57 -13.77
CA HIS A 151 5.62 -6.76 -14.70
C HIS A 151 5.19 -6.68 -16.17
N SER A 152 3.92 -7.01 -16.49
CA SER A 152 3.39 -6.93 -17.85
C SER A 152 3.41 -5.51 -18.41
N PHE A 153 3.24 -4.48 -17.58
CA PHE A 153 3.29 -3.09 -18.04
C PHE A 153 4.68 -2.72 -18.55
N CYS A 154 5.72 -3.03 -17.77
CA CYS A 154 7.11 -2.72 -18.13
C CYS A 154 7.52 -3.42 -19.44
N ILE A 155 7.08 -4.67 -19.62
CA ILE A 155 7.33 -5.44 -20.86
C ILE A 155 6.56 -4.83 -22.04
N GLN A 156 5.28 -4.51 -21.84
CA GLN A 156 4.41 -3.98 -22.90
C GLN A 156 4.92 -2.64 -23.47
N TYR A 157 5.47 -1.77 -22.62
CA TYR A 157 5.87 -0.42 -22.99
C TYR A 157 7.39 -0.22 -23.07
N ASP A 158 8.18 -1.31 -23.00
CA ASP A 158 9.65 -1.29 -23.04
C ASP A 158 10.26 -0.23 -22.10
N ILE A 159 9.81 -0.24 -20.85
CA ILE A 159 10.19 0.75 -19.83
C ILE A 159 10.58 0.05 -18.54
N THR A 160 11.63 0.55 -17.87
CA THR A 160 12.00 0.01 -16.56
C THR A 160 10.99 0.44 -15.49
N LEU A 161 10.76 -0.42 -14.49
CA LEU A 161 9.88 -0.10 -13.35
C LEU A 161 10.25 1.24 -12.70
N LYS A 162 11.55 1.48 -12.49
CA LYS A 162 12.07 2.73 -11.92
C LYS A 162 11.66 3.93 -12.77
N LYS A 163 11.84 3.85 -14.09
CA LYS A 163 11.51 4.95 -15.02
C LYS A 163 10.01 5.20 -15.06
N ALA A 164 9.19 4.16 -15.12
CA ALA A 164 7.73 4.28 -15.09
C ALA A 164 7.22 4.96 -13.81
N ILE A 165 7.73 4.57 -12.63
CA ILE A 165 7.36 5.20 -11.35
C ILE A 165 7.78 6.67 -11.32
N LEU A 166 9.00 6.99 -11.75
CA LEU A 166 9.50 8.36 -11.76
C LEU A 166 8.72 9.25 -12.73
N ASP A 167 8.39 8.75 -13.92
CA ASP A 167 7.62 9.50 -14.90
C ASP A 167 6.19 9.72 -14.42
N PHE A 168 5.57 8.71 -13.81
CA PHE A 168 4.27 8.87 -13.19
C PHE A 168 4.29 9.90 -12.06
N TYR A 169 5.32 9.88 -11.20
CA TYR A 169 5.51 10.91 -10.17
C TYR A 169 5.60 12.32 -10.75
N GLN A 170 6.33 12.51 -11.86
CA GLN A 170 6.38 13.82 -12.54
C GLN A 170 5.02 14.24 -13.09
N LEU A 171 4.28 13.33 -13.73
CA LEU A 171 2.91 13.61 -14.20
C LEU A 171 2.01 14.07 -13.05
N LYS A 172 2.10 13.41 -11.89
CA LYS A 172 1.35 13.80 -10.69
C LYS A 172 1.74 15.18 -10.19
N LYS A 173 3.03 15.53 -10.21
CA LYS A 173 3.49 16.87 -9.85
C LYS A 173 2.94 17.94 -10.79
N TYR A 174 2.96 17.71 -12.10
CA TYR A 174 2.42 18.66 -13.08
C TYR A 174 0.92 18.88 -12.92
N GLN A 175 0.18 17.84 -12.56
CA GLN A 175 -1.24 17.96 -12.25
C GLN A 175 -1.47 18.71 -10.94
N LEU A 176 -0.69 18.38 -9.90
CA LEU A 176 -0.94 18.82 -8.53
C LEU A 176 -0.48 20.23 -8.22
N PHE A 177 0.79 20.56 -8.48
CA PHE A 177 1.37 21.83 -8.04
C PHE A 177 0.98 22.97 -8.98
N LYS A 178 0.74 24.14 -8.39
CA LYS A 178 0.66 25.36 -9.19
C LYS A 178 2.05 25.69 -9.80
N PRO A 179 2.09 26.23 -11.03
CA PRO A 179 3.30 26.77 -11.61
C PRO A 179 3.94 27.89 -10.76
#